data_AF-A0A9P5Y3C9-F1
#
_entry.id   AF-A0A9P5Y3C9-F1
#
_cell.length_a   1.000
_cell.length_b   1.000
_cell.length_c   1.000
_cell.angle_alpha   90.00
_cell.angle_beta   90.00
_cell.angle_gamma   90.00
#
_symmetry.space_group_name_H-M   'P 1'
#
loop_
_entity.id
_entity.type
_entity.pdbx_description
1 polymer ?
#
loop_
_entity_poly.entity_id
_entity_poly.type
_entity_poly.pdbx_seq_one_letter_code
_entity_poly.pdbx_strand_id
1 'polypeptide(L)'
;MASVALAFGSFGDIVALIQILVDLSGTLRSGKASTEYHELVAELGSLQSVLESIKREILTPPLGTPIFDRSSLNAIGLAVERCRSLVRDFTDNTRGYGKGFMVGEPGNNLWDFWWNVNWRLLKKGTIAELREQLTHQKTAMILILSVSSSASLRRIEQQLKQVSITKAVHE
;
A
#
# COMPACT_ATOMS: atom_id res chain seq x y z
N MET A 1 -19.70 -24.06 -7.76
CA MET A 1 -18.50 -23.69 -6.98
C MET A 1 -17.64 -22.80 -7.87
N ALA A 2 -17.90 -21.47 -7.86
CA ALA A 2 -17.11 -20.54 -8.64
C ALA A 2 -15.78 -20.34 -7.92
N SER A 3 -14.76 -21.06 -8.37
CA SER A 3 -13.38 -20.83 -7.96
C SER A 3 -13.07 -19.35 -8.22
N VAL A 4 -12.83 -18.60 -7.14
CA VAL A 4 -12.32 -17.24 -7.22
C VAL A 4 -11.00 -17.35 -7.94
N ALA A 5 -11.01 -17.04 -9.23
CA ALA A 5 -9.82 -16.69 -9.98
C ALA A 5 -9.31 -15.38 -9.34
N LEU A 6 -8.64 -15.52 -8.21
CA LEU A 6 -7.85 -14.47 -7.60
C LEU A 6 -6.94 -13.99 -8.72
N ALA A 7 -6.98 -12.69 -9.00
CA ALA A 7 -5.95 -12.06 -9.81
C ALA A 7 -4.63 -12.19 -9.04
N PHE A 8 -3.98 -13.34 -9.16
CA PHE A 8 -2.75 -13.72 -8.44
C PHE A 8 -1.56 -12.82 -8.77
N GLY A 9 -1.69 -11.88 -9.73
CA GLY A 9 -0.76 -10.77 -9.91
C GLY A 9 -0.86 -9.73 -8.78
N SER A 10 -2.04 -9.14 -8.57
CA SER A 10 -2.19 -7.98 -7.66
C SER A 10 -2.00 -8.33 -6.18
N PHE A 11 -2.37 -9.54 -5.74
CA PHE A 11 -2.16 -9.93 -4.34
C PHE A 11 -0.67 -10.05 -4.00
N GLY A 12 0.11 -10.67 -4.89
CA GLY A 12 1.57 -10.75 -4.75
C GLY A 12 2.20 -9.35 -4.70
N ASP A 13 1.72 -8.44 -5.54
CA ASP A 13 2.20 -7.05 -5.57
C ASP A 13 1.86 -6.28 -4.30
N ILE A 14 0.69 -6.50 -3.68
CA ILE A 14 0.32 -5.91 -2.38
C ILE A 14 1.30 -6.36 -1.29
N VAL A 15 1.58 -7.66 -1.20
CA VAL A 15 2.51 -8.21 -0.20
C VAL A 15 3.93 -7.68 -0.42
N ALA A 16 4.39 -7.66 -1.68
CA ALA A 16 5.70 -7.12 -2.02
C ALA A 16 5.80 -5.63 -1.66
N LEU A 17 4.77 -4.83 -1.97
CA LEU A 17 4.74 -3.41 -1.61
C LEU A 17 4.77 -3.21 -0.10
N ILE A 18 4.00 -4.00 0.68
CA ILE A 18 4.04 -3.94 2.14
C ILE A 18 5.47 -4.17 2.67
N GLN A 19 6.19 -5.17 2.14
CA GLN A 19 7.56 -5.44 2.56
C GLN A 19 8.49 -4.25 2.25
N ILE A 20 8.39 -3.68 1.05
CA ILE A 20 9.16 -2.50 0.65
C ILE A 20 8.88 -1.32 1.59
N LEU A 21 7.62 -1.08 1.95
CA LEU A 21 7.22 0.00 2.85
C LEU A 21 7.78 -0.19 4.27
N VAL A 22 7.81 -1.44 4.76
CA VAL A 22 8.40 -1.78 6.07
C VAL A 22 9.90 -1.54 6.07
N ASP A 23 10.61 -2.03 5.05
CA ASP A 23 12.06 -1.89 4.92
C ASP A 23 12.46 -0.41 4.79
N LEU A 24 11.73 0.34 3.97
CA LEU A 24 11.93 1.78 3.79
C LEU A 24 11.66 2.54 5.09
N SER A 25 10.56 2.24 5.80
CA SER A 25 10.23 2.89 7.07
C SER A 25 11.26 2.58 8.16
N GLY A 26 11.78 1.35 8.21
CA GLY A 26 12.86 0.97 9.13
C GLY A 26 14.15 1.73 8.86
N THR A 27 14.54 1.81 7.58
CA THR A 27 15.73 2.55 7.13
C THR A 27 15.60 4.06 7.38
N LEU A 28 14.40 4.62 7.19
CA LEU A 28 14.15 6.04 7.47
C LEU A 28 14.21 6.37 8.97
N ARG A 29 13.74 5.46 9.84
CA ARG A 29 13.73 5.65 11.30
C ARG A 29 15.11 5.57 11.95
N SER A 30 16.08 4.87 11.35
CA SER A 30 17.44 4.75 11.89
C SER A 30 18.31 6.00 11.63
N GLY A 31 17.88 6.91 10.74
CA GLY A 31 18.56 8.18 10.47
C GLY A 31 18.18 9.30 11.44
N LYS A 32 19.09 10.26 11.67
CA LYS A 32 18.78 11.54 12.36
C LYS A 32 17.94 12.43 11.43
N ALA A 33 16.64 12.19 11.35
CA ALA A 33 15.77 12.75 10.31
C ALA A 33 15.10 14.09 10.66
N SER A 34 14.76 14.89 9.65
CA SER A 34 13.96 16.13 9.75
C SER A 34 12.45 15.82 9.82
N THR A 35 11.63 16.81 10.19
CA THR A 35 10.15 16.68 10.31
C THR A 35 9.51 16.07 9.06
N GLU A 36 9.95 16.46 7.86
CA GLU A 36 9.38 16.01 6.59
C GLU A 36 9.55 14.50 6.36
N TYR A 37 10.61 13.91 6.91
CA TYR A 37 10.86 12.48 6.86
C TYR A 37 9.99 11.70 7.86
N HIS A 38 9.74 12.25 9.04
CA HIS A 38 8.77 11.67 9.96
C HIS A 38 7.36 11.67 9.35
N GLU A 39 7.02 12.73 8.63
CA GLU A 39 5.75 12.81 7.89
C GLU A 39 5.69 11.79 6.75
N LEU A 40 6.80 11.56 6.02
CA LEU A 40 6.86 10.49 5.02
C LEU A 40 6.73 9.11 5.67
N VAL A 41 7.44 8.83 6.77
CA VAL A 41 7.32 7.55 7.51
C VAL A 41 5.89 7.32 8.01
N ALA A 42 5.24 8.36 8.52
CA ALA A 42 3.84 8.29 8.93
C ALA A 42 2.93 7.96 7.73
N GLU A 43 3.19 8.58 6.57
CA GLU A 43 2.44 8.30 5.35
C GLU A 43 2.65 6.87 4.84
N LEU A 44 3.89 6.36 4.86
CA LEU A 44 4.20 4.97 4.49
C LEU A 44 3.50 3.97 5.43
N GLY A 45 3.48 4.24 6.74
CA GLY A 45 2.77 3.41 7.71
C GLY A 45 1.24 3.46 7.54
N SER A 46 0.71 4.62 7.17
CA SER A 46 -0.71 4.80 6.82
C SER A 46 -1.07 3.99 5.57
N LEU A 47 -0.25 4.07 4.52
CA LEU A 47 -0.41 3.30 3.30
C LEU A 47 -0.34 1.79 3.57
N GLN A 48 0.62 1.34 4.38
CA GLN A 48 0.73 -0.06 4.79
C GLN A 48 -0.56 -0.54 5.48
N SER A 49 -1.14 0.27 6.36
CA SER A 49 -2.38 -0.07 7.07
C SER A 49 -3.58 -0.24 6.12
N VAL A 50 -3.65 0.58 5.06
CA VAL A 50 -4.67 0.45 4.01
C VAL A 50 -4.47 -0.83 3.21
N LEU A 51 -3.24 -1.12 2.78
CA LEU A 51 -2.91 -2.34 2.04
C LEU A 51 -3.19 -3.61 2.85
N GLU A 52 -2.88 -3.60 4.15
CA GLU A 52 -3.22 -4.68 5.08
C GLU A 52 -4.74 -4.86 5.22
N SER A 53 -5.50 -3.77 5.20
CA SER A 53 -6.96 -3.84 5.24
C SER A 53 -7.51 -4.47 3.97
N ILE A 54 -7.06 -4.03 2.80
CA ILE A 54 -7.42 -4.63 1.51
C ILE A 54 -7.05 -6.12 1.47
N LYS A 55 -5.85 -6.48 1.92
CA LYS A 55 -5.38 -7.86 2.01
C LYS A 55 -6.32 -8.72 2.85
N ARG A 56 -6.75 -8.24 4.02
CA ARG A 56 -7.70 -8.94 4.89
C ARG A 56 -9.04 -9.16 4.20
N GLU A 57 -9.60 -8.14 3.55
CA GLU A 57 -10.89 -8.26 2.86
C GLU A 57 -10.85 -9.20 1.65
N ILE A 58 -9.68 -9.36 1.00
CA ILE A 58 -9.49 -10.34 -0.08
C ILE A 58 -9.42 -11.76 0.47
N LEU A 59 -8.67 -11.98 1.56
CA LEU A 59 -8.43 -13.32 2.12
C LEU A 59 -9.61 -13.84 2.94
N THR A 60 -10.27 -12.96 3.68
CA THR A 60 -11.31 -13.30 4.64
C THR A 60 -12.58 -12.48 4.38
N PRO A 61 -13.25 -12.70 3.23
CA PRO A 61 -14.45 -11.94 2.90
C PRO A 61 -15.58 -12.20 3.91
N PRO A 62 -16.30 -11.16 4.36
CA PRO A 62 -17.44 -11.32 5.25
C PRO A 62 -18.53 -12.18 4.58
N LEU A 63 -19.00 -13.19 5.31
CA LEU A 63 -20.00 -14.18 4.87
C LEU A 63 -19.61 -14.95 3.59
N GLY A 64 -18.31 -15.00 3.25
CA GLY A 64 -17.83 -15.66 2.02
C GLY A 64 -18.18 -14.89 0.74
N THR A 65 -18.67 -13.65 0.85
CA THR A 65 -19.02 -12.81 -0.30
C THR A 65 -17.88 -11.85 -0.62
N PRO A 66 -17.31 -11.89 -1.84
CA PRO A 66 -16.23 -10.98 -2.20
C PRO A 66 -16.72 -9.53 -2.16
N ILE A 67 -16.02 -8.70 -1.39
CA ILE A 67 -16.32 -7.28 -1.24
C ILE A 67 -16.01 -6.51 -2.52
N PHE A 68 -14.88 -6.84 -3.14
CA PHE A 68 -14.42 -6.19 -4.35
C PHE A 68 -14.96 -6.90 -5.59
N ASP A 69 -15.49 -6.10 -6.52
CA ASP A 69 -15.72 -6.59 -7.88
C ASP A 69 -14.41 -6.56 -8.69
N ARG A 70 -14.44 -7.12 -9.89
CA ARG A 70 -13.25 -7.20 -10.76
C ARG A 70 -12.69 -5.83 -11.12
N SER A 71 -13.56 -4.83 -11.30
CA SER A 71 -13.15 -3.47 -11.60
C SER A 71 -12.39 -2.84 -10.43
N SER A 72 -12.89 -3.00 -9.20
CA SER A 72 -12.24 -2.52 -7.98
C SER A 72 -10.88 -3.20 -7.76
N LEU A 73 -10.78 -4.50 -7.98
CA LEU A 73 -9.50 -5.23 -7.89
C LEU A 73 -8.47 -4.72 -8.91
N ASN A 74 -8.90 -4.45 -10.15
CA ASN A 74 -8.01 -3.88 -11.17
C ASN A 74 -7.54 -2.46 -10.79
N ALA A 75 -8.44 -1.62 -10.28
CA ALA A 75 -8.10 -0.27 -9.85
C ALA A 75 -7.14 -0.26 -8.65
N ILE A 76 -7.34 -1.17 -7.69
CA ILE A 76 -6.41 -1.42 -6.58
C ILE A 76 -5.05 -1.85 -7.12
N GLY A 77 -5.01 -2.82 -8.04
CA GLY A 77 -3.76 -3.28 -8.66
C GLY A 77 -2.99 -2.16 -9.34
N LEU A 78 -3.68 -1.28 -10.07
CA LEU A 78 -3.06 -0.11 -10.69
C LEU A 78 -2.49 0.87 -9.64
N ALA A 79 -3.24 1.15 -8.58
CA ALA A 79 -2.77 2.04 -7.51
C ALA A 79 -1.54 1.47 -6.78
N VAL A 80 -1.52 0.15 -6.54
CA VAL A 80 -0.38 -0.58 -5.96
C VAL A 80 0.85 -0.48 -6.86
N GLU A 81 0.70 -0.72 -8.15
CA GLU A 81 1.80 -0.63 -9.11
C GLU A 81 2.34 0.81 -9.20
N ARG A 82 1.47 1.82 -9.16
CA ARG A 82 1.88 3.23 -9.08
C ARG A 82 2.68 3.49 -7.82
N CYS A 83 2.20 3.07 -6.64
CA CYS A 83 2.96 3.20 -5.40
C CYS A 83 4.34 2.53 -5.50
N ARG A 84 4.41 1.34 -6.10
CA ARG A 84 5.67 0.61 -6.29
C ARG A 84 6.64 1.38 -7.19
N SER A 85 6.17 1.92 -8.31
CA SER A 85 6.98 2.77 -9.19
C SER A 85 7.49 3.99 -8.44
N LEU A 86 6.63 4.70 -7.70
CA LEU A 86 7.01 5.90 -6.96
C LEU A 86 8.09 5.63 -5.91
N VAL A 87 7.92 4.56 -5.13
CA VAL A 87 8.91 4.15 -4.12
C VAL A 87 10.20 3.72 -4.80
N ARG A 88 10.13 2.97 -5.89
CA ARG A 88 11.32 2.54 -6.65
C ARG A 88 12.04 3.73 -7.27
N ASP A 89 11.34 4.65 -7.92
CA ASP A 89 11.92 5.85 -8.54
C ASP A 89 12.59 6.71 -7.48
N PHE A 90 11.99 6.82 -6.29
CA PHE A 90 12.63 7.46 -5.15
C PHE A 90 13.91 6.72 -4.71
N THR A 91 13.87 5.40 -4.55
CA THR A 91 15.04 4.59 -4.18
C THR A 91 16.14 4.60 -5.25
N ASP A 92 15.80 4.59 -6.53
CA ASP A 92 16.73 4.59 -7.65
C ASP A 92 17.33 5.99 -7.85
N ASN A 93 16.51 7.04 -7.75
CA ASN A 93 16.99 8.43 -7.79
C ASN A 93 17.92 8.71 -6.62
N THR A 94 17.59 8.23 -5.42
CA THR A 94 18.52 8.30 -4.28
C THR A 94 19.82 7.53 -4.62
N ARG A 95 19.78 6.24 -4.95
CA ARG A 95 20.98 5.44 -5.27
C ARG A 95 21.87 6.03 -6.37
N GLY A 96 21.29 6.73 -7.35
CA GLY A 96 22.01 7.42 -8.43
C GLY A 96 23.03 8.45 -7.93
N TYR A 97 22.73 9.16 -6.84
CA TYR A 97 23.65 10.11 -6.22
C TYR A 97 24.81 9.43 -5.47
N GLY A 98 24.73 8.12 -5.23
CA GLY A 98 25.73 7.36 -4.48
C GLY A 98 26.84 6.73 -5.27
N LYS A 99 26.68 6.64 -6.60
CA LYS A 99 27.73 6.11 -7.47
C LYS A 99 29.01 6.95 -7.46
N GLY A 100 28.95 8.23 -7.07
CA GLY A 100 30.12 9.10 -6.90
C GLY A 100 31.00 8.79 -5.68
N PHE A 101 30.54 7.95 -4.74
CA PHE A 101 31.26 7.59 -3.51
C PHE A 101 31.81 6.14 -3.54
N MET A 102 31.68 5.42 -4.66
CA MET A 102 32.04 3.99 -4.79
C MET A 102 33.54 3.73 -5.03
N VAL A 103 34.41 4.29 -4.18
CA VAL A 103 35.82 3.88 -4.08
C VAL A 103 36.08 3.46 -2.62
N GLY A 104 35.75 2.21 -2.28
CA GLY A 104 36.02 1.65 -0.94
C GLY A 104 35.20 0.40 -0.65
N GLU A 105 35.81 -0.56 0.05
CA GLU A 105 35.45 -1.98 0.24
C GLU A 105 34.00 -2.34 0.64
N PRO A 106 33.56 -3.60 0.36
CA PRO A 106 32.23 -4.08 0.67
C PRO A 106 32.08 -4.47 2.15
N GLY A 107 31.40 -3.61 2.91
CA GLY A 107 30.92 -3.91 4.25
C GLY A 107 29.73 -3.00 4.59
N ASN A 108 28.73 -3.56 5.25
CA ASN A 108 27.40 -3.01 5.60
C ASN A 108 27.34 -1.55 6.09
N ASN A 109 28.48 -0.93 6.38
CA ASN A 109 28.59 0.41 6.95
C ASN A 109 28.41 1.50 5.87
N LEU A 110 28.63 1.17 4.59
CA LEU A 110 28.53 2.14 3.50
C LEU A 110 27.08 2.50 3.15
N TRP A 111 26.11 1.60 3.28
CA TRP A 111 24.70 1.94 3.07
C TRP A 111 24.20 2.93 4.14
N ASP A 112 24.53 2.66 5.40
CA ASP A 112 24.19 3.53 6.53
C ASP A 112 24.95 4.87 6.49
N PHE A 113 26.23 4.85 6.10
CA PHE A 113 27.02 6.07 5.90
C PHE A 113 26.52 6.88 4.72
N TRP A 114 26.08 6.21 3.65
CA TRP A 114 25.58 6.86 2.45
C TRP A 114 24.18 7.46 2.66
N TRP A 115 23.31 6.81 3.42
CA TRP A 115 22.07 7.41 3.93
C TRP A 115 22.34 8.63 4.83
N ASN A 116 23.37 8.52 5.68
CA ASN A 116 23.96 9.61 6.47
C ASN A 116 24.85 10.57 5.66
N VAL A 117 24.84 10.57 4.32
CA VAL A 117 25.38 11.67 3.48
C VAL A 117 24.28 12.22 2.56
N ASN A 118 23.34 11.37 2.17
CA ASN A 118 22.20 11.69 1.30
C ASN A 118 21.12 12.56 1.99
N TRP A 119 21.09 12.64 3.33
CA TRP A 119 20.28 13.61 4.10
C TRP A 119 20.52 15.08 3.72
N ARG A 120 21.71 15.43 3.21
CA ARG A 120 22.03 16.79 2.71
C ARG A 120 21.61 17.00 1.26
N LEU A 121 21.49 15.93 0.49
CA LEU A 121 21.37 15.97 -0.97
C LEU A 121 19.92 15.78 -1.45
N LEU A 122 19.07 15.08 -0.68
CA LEU A 122 17.63 15.11 -0.95
C LEU A 122 17.06 16.48 -0.62
N LYS A 123 16.71 17.21 -1.68
CA LYS A 123 15.94 18.43 -1.57
C LYS A 123 14.58 18.09 -0.93
N LYS A 124 14.16 18.89 0.05
CA LYS A 124 12.85 18.78 0.72
C LYS A 124 11.67 18.61 -0.25
N GLY A 125 11.77 19.20 -1.45
CA GLY A 125 10.76 19.08 -2.52
C GLY A 125 10.51 17.64 -2.97
N THR A 126 11.55 16.80 -3.09
CA THR A 126 11.41 15.41 -3.57
C THR A 126 10.68 14.52 -2.55
N ILE A 127 10.87 14.78 -1.25
CA ILE A 127 10.20 14.06 -0.17
C ILE A 127 8.72 14.47 -0.10
N ALA A 128 8.45 15.77 -0.19
CA ALA A 128 7.09 16.30 -0.19
C ALA A 128 6.28 15.81 -1.40
N GLU A 129 6.90 15.82 -2.59
CA GLU A 129 6.30 15.32 -3.83
C GLU A 129 5.99 13.82 -3.76
N LEU A 130 6.95 13.00 -3.28
CA LEU A 130 6.69 11.58 -3.06
C LEU A 130 5.52 11.38 -2.10
N ARG A 131 5.51 12.10 -0.97
CA ARG A 131 4.44 11.98 0.03
C ARG A 131 3.09 12.34 -0.57
N GLU A 132 3.00 13.42 -1.33
CA GLU A 132 1.78 13.85 -2.01
C GLU A 132 1.26 12.78 -2.98
N GLN A 133 2.15 12.23 -3.81
CA GLN A 133 1.78 11.22 -4.79
C GLN A 133 1.35 9.91 -4.12
N LEU A 134 2.02 9.49 -3.04
CA LEU A 134 1.60 8.35 -2.22
C LEU A 134 0.25 8.60 -1.55
N THR A 135 0.03 9.81 -1.03
CA THR A 135 -1.25 10.20 -0.42
C THR A 135 -2.39 10.11 -1.42
N HIS A 136 -2.15 10.53 -2.67
CA HIS A 136 -3.13 10.44 -3.74
C HIS A 136 -3.54 8.99 -4.03
N GLN A 137 -2.57 8.09 -4.21
CA GLN A 137 -2.85 6.66 -4.44
C GLN A 137 -3.52 6.00 -3.22
N LYS A 138 -3.07 6.34 -2.01
CA LYS A 138 -3.69 5.87 -0.76
C LYS A 138 -5.15 6.28 -0.68
N THR A 139 -5.46 7.53 -1.00
CA THR A 139 -6.82 8.07 -0.98
C THR A 139 -7.71 7.33 -1.98
N ALA A 140 -7.21 7.07 -3.19
CA ALA A 140 -7.92 6.27 -4.17
C ALA A 140 -8.25 4.86 -3.65
N MET A 141 -7.27 4.19 -3.02
CA MET A 141 -7.47 2.86 -2.41
C MET A 141 -8.49 2.89 -1.27
N ILE A 142 -8.45 3.91 -0.40
CA ILE A 142 -9.44 4.08 0.67
C ILE A 142 -10.84 4.24 0.09
N LEU A 143 -11.02 5.07 -0.95
CA LEU A 143 -12.32 5.28 -1.58
C LEU A 143 -12.86 3.98 -2.18
N ILE A 144 -12.02 3.22 -2.89
CA ILE A 144 -12.42 1.92 -3.45
C ILE A 144 -12.85 0.97 -2.34
N LEU A 145 -12.08 0.89 -1.24
CA LEU A 145 -12.43 0.08 -0.08
C LEU A 145 -13.78 0.50 0.52
N SER A 146 -13.98 1.79 0.80
CA SER A 146 -15.22 2.30 1.40
C SER A 146 -16.45 2.06 0.52
N VAL A 147 -16.35 2.29 -0.78
CA VAL A 147 -17.45 2.05 -1.73
C VAL A 147 -17.76 0.56 -1.83
N SER A 148 -16.72 -0.29 -1.91
CA SER A 148 -16.89 -1.74 -1.99
C SER A 148 -17.52 -2.31 -0.72
N SER A 149 -17.07 -1.89 0.47
CA SER A 149 -17.65 -2.29 1.74
C SER A 149 -19.09 -1.79 1.92
N SER A 150 -19.40 -0.60 1.44
CA SER A 150 -20.79 -0.09 1.47
C SER A 150 -21.70 -0.91 0.56
N ALA A 151 -21.22 -1.30 -0.63
CA ALA A 151 -21.96 -2.15 -1.55
C ALA A 151 -22.17 -3.57 -1.00
N SER A 152 -21.16 -4.15 -0.34
CA SER A 152 -21.28 -5.48 0.27
C SER A 152 -22.28 -5.48 1.44
N LEU A 153 -22.24 -4.46 2.31
CA LEU A 153 -23.21 -4.31 3.41
C LEU A 153 -24.64 -4.24 2.90
N ARG A 154 -24.91 -3.44 1.85
CA ARG A 154 -26.24 -3.36 1.25
C ARG A 154 -26.73 -4.70 0.70
N ARG A 155 -25.83 -5.50 0.10
CA ARG A 155 -26.16 -6.85 -0.38
C ARG A 155 -26.50 -7.79 0.77
N ILE A 156 -25.74 -7.72 1.87
CA ILE A 156 -25.99 -8.52 3.07
C ILE A 156 -27.34 -8.15 3.68
N GLU A 157 -27.65 -6.86 3.83
CA GLU A 157 -28.95 -6.39 4.34
C GLU A 157 -30.12 -6.89 3.47
N GLN A 158 -29.96 -6.86 2.14
CA GLN A 158 -30.97 -7.38 1.20
C GLN A 158 -31.17 -8.89 1.37
N GLN A 159 -30.10 -9.66 1.52
CA GLN A 159 -30.20 -11.12 1.74
C GLN A 159 -30.88 -11.44 3.07
N LEU A 160 -30.56 -10.73 4.14
CA LEU A 160 -31.21 -10.92 5.44
C LEU A 160 -32.72 -10.63 5.37
N LYS A 161 -33.11 -9.54 4.71
CA LYS A 161 -34.54 -9.21 4.49
C LYS A 161 -35.26 -10.31 3.71
N GLN A 162 -34.64 -10.86 2.67
CA GLN A 162 -35.26 -11.97 1.93
C GLN A 162 -35.41 -13.23 2.78
N VAL A 163 -34.39 -13.62 3.54
CA VAL A 163 -34.48 -14.81 4.42
C VAL A 163 -35.57 -14.64 5.48
N SER A 164 -35.74 -13.44 6.07
CA SER A 164 -36.82 -13.19 7.02
C SER A 164 -38.21 -13.31 6.40
N ILE A 165 -38.40 -12.86 5.15
CA ILE A 165 -39.68 -12.96 4.45
C ILE A 165 -39.99 -14.43 4.13
N THR A 166 -39.02 -15.19 3.64
CA THR A 166 -39.24 -16.61 3.29
C THR A 166 -39.59 -17.45 4.50
N LYS A 167 -39.00 -17.17 5.67
CA LYS A 167 -39.36 -17.83 6.93
C LYS A 167 -40.80 -17.52 7.37
N ALA A 168 -41.22 -16.25 7.27
CA ALA A 168 -42.57 -15.83 7.65
C ALA A 168 -43.68 -16.36 6.72
N VAL A 169 -43.34 -16.85 5.52
CA VAL A 169 -44.31 -17.45 4.58
C VAL A 169 -44.50 -18.96 4.83
N HIS A 170 -43.58 -19.60 5.57
CA HIS A 170 -43.63 -21.04 5.88
C HIS A 170 -44.16 -21.33 7.30
N GLU A 171 -44.51 -20.31 8.07
CA GLU A 171 -45.27 -20.40 9.33
C GLU A 171 -46.74 -20.05 9.09
#